data_AF-A0A7Y4U8P3-F1
#
_entry.id   AF-A0A7Y4U8P3-F1
#
_cell.length_a   1.000
_cell.length_b   1.000
_cell.length_c   1.000
_cell.angle_alpha   90.00
_cell.angle_beta   90.00
_cell.angle_gamma   90.00
#
_symmetry.space_group_name_H-M   'P 1'
#
loop_
_entity.id
_entity.type
_entity.pdbx_description
1 polymer ?
#
loop_
_entity_poly.entity_id
_entity_poly.type
_entity_poly.pdbx_seq_one_letter_code
_entity_poly.pdbx_strand_id
1 'polypeptide(L)'
;FQMARQHDPNAKLFYNDYDILAANGWNRQKQDYVFTLMNWLLDHGAPVDGLGMQGHFGAVTQIDTMQQIIERFSQLRVPFNLTEFDFNTADETLQADFTRDFVTLMFSTPRCTDFLMWGFWERAHWLPLGAMYRADWSSKPNALVWNELLFHEWWTNESGATNREGQFIVRAFKGKQRVTVCYAHECREAIAQVNDDNAVTLTVSDGKRAIRSLL
;
A
#
# COMPACT_ATOMS: atom_id res chain seq x y z
N PHE A 1 -22.04 -12.51 -4.52
CA PHE A 1 -20.97 -12.63 -5.54
C PHE A 1 -21.49 -12.93 -6.94
N GLN A 2 -22.13 -14.08 -7.21
CA GLN A 2 -22.60 -14.41 -8.56
C GLN A 2 -23.52 -13.34 -9.18
N MET A 3 -24.55 -12.90 -8.43
CA MET A 3 -25.45 -11.82 -8.87
C MET A 3 -24.69 -10.50 -9.10
N ALA A 4 -23.76 -10.13 -8.21
CA ALA A 4 -22.94 -8.93 -8.40
C ALA A 4 -22.13 -8.99 -9.71
N ARG A 5 -21.49 -10.13 -9.99
CA ARG A 5 -20.75 -10.34 -11.25
C ARG A 5 -21.65 -10.31 -12.48
N GLN A 6 -22.88 -10.81 -12.37
CA GLN A 6 -23.85 -10.79 -13.48
C GLN A 6 -24.26 -9.36 -13.85
N HIS A 7 -24.40 -8.48 -12.85
CA HIS A 7 -24.79 -7.09 -13.08
C HIS A 7 -23.62 -6.16 -13.43
N ASP A 8 -22.44 -6.41 -12.87
CA ASP A 8 -21.21 -5.73 -13.25
C ASP A 8 -20.07 -6.75 -13.46
N PRO A 9 -19.85 -7.16 -14.72
CA PRO A 9 -18.78 -8.10 -15.05
C PRO A 9 -17.36 -7.56 -14.79
N ASN A 10 -17.19 -6.23 -14.69
CA ASN A 10 -15.87 -5.59 -14.57
C ASN A 10 -15.53 -5.18 -13.13
N ALA A 11 -16.51 -5.07 -12.24
CA ALA A 11 -16.27 -4.76 -10.83
C ALA A 11 -15.34 -5.78 -10.17
N LYS A 12 -14.45 -5.29 -9.29
CA LYS A 12 -13.70 -6.15 -8.39
C LYS A 12 -14.55 -6.45 -7.16
N LEU A 13 -14.73 -7.73 -6.85
CA LEU A 13 -15.64 -8.20 -5.81
C LEU A 13 -14.86 -8.73 -4.61
N PHE A 14 -15.05 -8.10 -3.46
CA PHE A 14 -14.34 -8.45 -2.23
C PHE A 14 -15.29 -8.99 -1.16
N TYR A 15 -14.82 -9.96 -0.38
CA TYR A 15 -15.37 -10.20 0.95
C TYR A 15 -14.62 -9.28 1.91
N ASN A 16 -15.31 -8.43 2.66
CA ASN A 16 -14.69 -7.43 3.53
C ASN A 16 -15.11 -7.67 4.99
N ASP A 17 -14.15 -7.72 5.93
CA ASP A 17 -14.46 -8.07 7.32
C ASP A 17 -13.46 -7.52 8.35
N TYR A 18 -13.92 -7.40 9.59
CA TYR A 18 -13.17 -6.86 10.73
C TYR A 18 -12.54 -7.95 11.62
N ASP A 19 -11.71 -7.54 12.58
CA ASP A 19 -11.06 -8.39 13.59
C ASP A 19 -10.15 -9.52 13.07
N ILE A 20 -9.79 -9.50 11.78
CA ILE A 20 -8.79 -10.42 11.23
C ILE A 20 -7.41 -10.09 11.78
N LEU A 21 -7.02 -8.81 11.70
CA LEU A 21 -5.72 -8.29 12.15
C LEU A 21 -5.78 -7.64 13.55
N ALA A 22 -6.98 -7.20 13.97
CA ALA A 22 -7.19 -6.47 15.22
C ALA A 22 -7.38 -7.42 16.42
N ALA A 23 -7.96 -6.92 17.52
CA ALA A 23 -8.20 -7.68 18.75
C ALA A 23 -6.96 -8.41 19.29
N ASN A 24 -5.84 -7.68 19.34
CA ASN A 24 -4.51 -8.18 19.72
C ASN A 24 -3.99 -9.34 18.85
N GLY A 25 -4.62 -9.61 17.70
CA GLY A 25 -4.32 -10.74 16.82
C GLY A 25 -4.84 -12.08 17.34
N TRP A 26 -5.62 -12.08 18.43
CA TRP A 26 -6.01 -13.31 19.15
C TRP A 26 -7.42 -13.79 18.83
N ASN A 27 -8.15 -13.11 17.94
CA ASN A 27 -9.47 -13.54 17.50
C ASN A 27 -9.39 -14.72 16.52
N ARG A 28 -8.85 -15.85 17.00
CA ARG A 28 -8.58 -17.03 16.19
C ARG A 28 -9.86 -17.63 15.59
N GLN A 29 -10.97 -17.56 16.32
CA GLN A 29 -12.27 -18.02 15.84
C GLN A 29 -12.70 -17.24 14.59
N LYS A 30 -12.62 -15.90 14.62
CA LYS A 30 -12.91 -15.05 13.46
C LYS A 30 -11.97 -15.34 12.30
N GLN A 31 -10.67 -15.43 12.58
CA GLN A 31 -9.66 -15.74 11.55
C GLN A 31 -9.93 -17.09 10.87
N ASP A 32 -10.22 -18.13 11.65
CA ASP A 32 -10.53 -19.48 11.13
C ASP A 32 -11.82 -19.49 10.31
N TYR A 33 -12.84 -18.78 10.78
CA TYR A 33 -14.10 -18.61 10.06
C TYR A 33 -13.88 -17.94 8.69
N VAL A 34 -13.24 -16.77 8.66
CA VAL A 34 -13.00 -16.02 7.41
C VAL A 34 -12.13 -16.83 6.46
N PHE A 35 -11.05 -17.45 6.94
CA PHE A 35 -10.18 -18.28 6.10
C PHE A 35 -10.92 -19.47 5.47
N THR A 36 -11.76 -20.14 6.27
CA THR A 36 -12.57 -21.28 5.79
C THR A 36 -13.63 -20.82 4.79
N LEU A 37 -14.33 -19.72 5.09
CA LEU A 37 -15.35 -19.14 4.21
C LEU A 37 -14.76 -18.74 2.86
N MET A 38 -13.60 -18.08 2.86
CA MET A 38 -12.93 -17.66 1.63
C MET A 38 -12.55 -18.86 0.76
N ASN A 39 -11.96 -19.91 1.34
CA ASN A 39 -11.66 -21.12 0.59
C ASN A 39 -12.94 -21.79 0.06
N TRP A 40 -13.99 -21.89 0.89
CA TRP A 40 -15.26 -22.45 0.49
C TRP A 40 -15.88 -21.69 -0.69
N LEU A 41 -15.90 -20.35 -0.64
CA LEU A 41 -16.39 -19.50 -1.74
C LEU A 41 -15.62 -19.78 -3.04
N LEU A 42 -14.29 -19.82 -2.96
CA LEU A 42 -13.43 -20.05 -4.11
C LEU A 42 -13.58 -21.48 -4.67
N ASP A 43 -13.67 -22.50 -3.80
CA ASP A 43 -13.85 -23.91 -4.19
C ASP A 43 -15.22 -24.15 -4.86
N HIS A 44 -16.23 -23.35 -4.52
CA HIS A 44 -17.57 -23.42 -5.10
C HIS A 44 -17.79 -22.43 -6.26
N GLY A 45 -16.71 -21.87 -6.82
CA GLY A 45 -16.77 -21.03 -8.02
C GLY A 45 -17.42 -19.66 -7.82
N ALA A 46 -17.47 -19.14 -6.59
CA ALA A 46 -17.89 -17.76 -6.38
C ALA A 46 -16.87 -16.79 -6.99
N PRO A 47 -17.30 -15.76 -7.74
CA PRO A 47 -16.39 -14.81 -8.40
C PRO A 47 -15.86 -13.76 -7.41
N VAL A 48 -15.06 -14.19 -6.43
CA VAL A 48 -14.39 -13.33 -5.44
C VAL A 48 -13.00 -12.97 -5.96
N ASP A 49 -12.68 -11.68 -6.04
CA ASP A 49 -11.38 -11.18 -6.51
C ASP A 49 -10.39 -10.92 -5.38
N GLY A 50 -10.86 -10.80 -4.13
CA GLY A 50 -9.98 -10.57 -2.98
C GLY A 50 -10.68 -10.55 -1.62
N LEU A 51 -9.86 -10.41 -0.58
CA LEU A 51 -10.28 -10.26 0.81
C LEU A 51 -9.95 -8.84 1.31
N GLY A 52 -10.95 -8.09 1.73
CA GLY A 52 -10.77 -6.85 2.49
C GLY A 52 -10.60 -7.15 3.97
N MET A 53 -9.47 -6.73 4.54
CA MET A 53 -9.22 -6.70 5.97
C MET A 53 -9.38 -5.26 6.44
N GLN A 54 -10.41 -4.95 7.23
CA GLN A 54 -10.74 -3.57 7.59
C GLN A 54 -9.57 -2.86 8.29
N GLY A 55 -9.03 -3.44 9.35
CA GLY A 55 -7.91 -2.83 10.08
C GLY A 55 -8.34 -1.73 11.05
N HIS A 56 -9.50 -1.86 11.67
CA HIS A 56 -9.90 -1.05 12.82
C HIS A 56 -9.22 -1.56 14.09
N PHE A 57 -8.35 -0.76 14.68
CA PHE A 57 -7.65 -1.11 15.91
C PHE A 57 -8.16 -0.27 17.08
N GLY A 58 -8.41 -0.93 18.21
CA GLY A 58 -8.58 -0.27 19.52
C GLY A 58 -7.45 -0.57 20.51
N ALA A 59 -6.57 -1.51 20.15
CA ALA A 59 -5.39 -1.90 20.91
C ALA A 59 -4.31 -2.39 19.94
N VAL A 60 -3.06 -2.39 20.40
CA VAL A 60 -1.93 -2.90 19.62
C VAL A 60 -2.09 -4.41 19.38
N THR A 61 -2.01 -4.80 18.12
CA THR A 61 -1.59 -6.15 17.71
C THR A 61 -0.10 -6.09 17.43
N GLN A 62 0.69 -6.99 18.00
CA GLN A 62 2.14 -6.99 17.77
C GLN A 62 2.46 -7.26 16.29
N ILE A 63 3.48 -6.59 15.75
CA ILE A 63 3.88 -6.71 14.34
C ILE A 63 4.15 -8.17 13.95
N ASP A 64 4.91 -8.90 14.77
CA ASP A 64 5.21 -10.33 14.54
C ASP A 64 3.94 -11.20 14.53
N THR A 65 2.95 -10.86 15.35
CA THR A 65 1.65 -11.55 15.35
C THR A 65 0.87 -11.25 14.08
N MET A 66 0.86 -9.99 13.63
CA MET A 66 0.22 -9.62 12.35
C MET A 66 0.91 -10.28 11.17
N GLN A 67 2.24 -10.37 11.16
CA GLN A 67 2.99 -11.10 10.14
C GLN A 67 2.54 -12.55 10.03
N GLN A 68 2.42 -13.27 11.14
CA GLN A 68 1.94 -14.67 11.13
C GLN A 68 0.51 -14.80 10.60
N ILE A 69 -0.39 -13.87 10.94
CA ILE A 69 -1.76 -13.84 10.41
C ILE A 69 -1.72 -13.58 8.89
N ILE A 70 -0.97 -12.57 8.46
CA ILE A 70 -0.82 -12.18 7.06
C ILE A 70 -0.22 -13.32 6.22
N GLU A 71 0.82 -14.00 6.71
CA GLU A 71 1.43 -15.15 6.05
C GLU A 71 0.43 -16.29 5.85
N ARG A 72 -0.39 -16.56 6.86
CA ARG A 72 -1.48 -17.54 6.76
C ARG A 72 -2.50 -17.12 5.69
N PHE A 73 -3.00 -15.89 5.74
CA PHE A 73 -4.00 -15.42 4.78
C PHE A 73 -3.44 -15.24 3.37
N SER A 74 -2.12 -15.07 3.22
CA SER A 74 -1.41 -15.08 1.93
C SER A 74 -1.48 -16.42 1.20
N GLN A 75 -1.89 -17.50 1.87
CA GLN A 75 -2.14 -18.81 1.25
C GLN A 75 -3.45 -18.85 0.45
N LEU A 76 -4.35 -17.85 0.62
CA LEU A 76 -5.54 -17.74 -0.21
C LEU A 76 -5.16 -17.53 -1.70
N ARG A 77 -6.00 -18.03 -2.60
CA ARG A 77 -5.80 -17.93 -4.06
C ARG A 77 -6.13 -16.54 -4.63
N VAL A 78 -6.41 -15.57 -3.77
CA VAL A 78 -6.73 -14.18 -4.10
C VAL A 78 -5.88 -13.24 -3.24
N PRO A 79 -5.61 -12.00 -3.68
CA PRO A 79 -4.95 -10.98 -2.86
C PRO A 79 -5.85 -10.50 -1.72
N PHE A 80 -5.28 -9.68 -0.83
CA PHE A 80 -6.04 -8.94 0.16
C PHE A 80 -5.74 -7.44 0.13
N ASN A 81 -6.62 -6.68 0.76
CA ASN A 81 -6.51 -5.24 0.91
C ASN A 81 -6.68 -4.84 2.37
N LEU A 82 -6.02 -3.75 2.76
CA LEU A 82 -6.36 -3.03 3.97
C LEU A 82 -7.43 -1.99 3.61
N THR A 83 -8.67 -2.21 4.02
CA THR A 83 -9.79 -1.44 3.47
C THR A 83 -10.19 -0.24 4.31
N GLU A 84 -9.91 -0.24 5.62
CA GLU A 84 -10.53 0.70 6.55
C GLU A 84 -9.61 1.00 7.74
N PHE A 85 -8.32 1.29 7.51
CA PHE A 85 -7.38 1.50 8.61
C PHE A 85 -7.73 2.72 9.47
N ASP A 86 -7.89 2.46 10.77
CA ASP A 86 -7.83 3.45 11.84
C ASP A 86 -7.30 2.81 13.14
N PHE A 87 -6.75 3.63 14.05
CA PHE A 87 -6.32 3.16 15.36
C PHE A 87 -6.84 4.09 16.45
N ASN A 88 -7.94 3.73 17.09
CA ASN A 88 -8.63 4.55 18.07
C ASN A 88 -7.99 4.45 19.46
N THR A 89 -7.08 5.39 19.77
CA THR A 89 -6.40 5.51 21.07
C THR A 89 -6.19 6.98 21.46
N ALA A 90 -6.18 7.27 22.76
CA ALA A 90 -5.83 8.59 23.29
C ALA A 90 -4.31 8.84 23.34
N ASP A 91 -3.50 7.78 23.25
CA ASP A 91 -2.04 7.88 23.21
C ASP A 91 -1.59 8.15 21.76
N GLU A 92 -1.41 9.42 21.42
CA GLU A 92 -1.03 9.84 20.06
C GLU A 92 0.39 9.41 19.66
N THR A 93 1.30 9.24 20.62
CA THR A 93 2.66 8.73 20.34
C THR A 93 2.58 7.27 19.92
N LEU A 94 1.89 6.45 20.72
CA LEU A 94 1.63 5.06 20.37
C LEU A 94 0.87 4.95 19.04
N GLN A 95 -0.10 5.83 18.80
CA GLN A 95 -0.86 5.86 17.55
C GLN A 95 0.06 6.06 16.34
N ALA A 96 1.00 6.98 16.44
CA ALA A 96 1.97 7.27 15.38
C ALA A 96 2.94 6.11 15.15
N ASP A 97 3.49 5.54 16.23
CA ASP A 97 4.40 4.39 16.15
C ASP A 97 3.70 3.18 15.52
N PHE A 98 2.50 2.85 15.98
CA PHE A 98 1.72 1.76 15.40
C PHE A 98 1.35 2.01 13.94
N THR A 99 0.96 3.24 13.59
CA THR A 99 0.68 3.62 12.19
C THR A 99 1.91 3.40 11.31
N ARG A 100 3.10 3.84 11.75
CA ARG A 100 4.34 3.65 11.01
C ARG A 100 4.59 2.17 10.72
N ASP A 101 4.58 1.37 11.78
CA ASP A 101 5.02 -0.01 11.72
C ASP A 101 3.99 -0.90 10.98
N PHE A 102 2.70 -0.68 11.24
CA PHE A 102 1.62 -1.42 10.59
C PHE A 102 1.51 -1.11 9.09
N VAL A 103 1.50 0.16 8.70
CA VAL A 103 1.37 0.54 7.29
C VAL A 103 2.62 0.09 6.52
N THR A 104 3.81 0.14 7.14
CA THR A 104 5.04 -0.41 6.55
C THR A 104 4.95 -1.92 6.35
N LEU A 105 4.41 -2.67 7.32
CA LEU A 105 4.16 -4.10 7.16
C LEU A 105 3.21 -4.39 5.98
N MET A 106 2.10 -3.65 5.89
CA MET A 106 1.14 -3.85 4.80
C MET A 106 1.74 -3.48 3.44
N PHE A 107 2.47 -2.36 3.35
CA PHE A 107 3.17 -1.93 2.14
C PHE A 107 4.24 -2.93 1.68
N SER A 108 4.97 -3.55 2.63
CA SER A 108 6.00 -4.54 2.34
C SER A 108 5.46 -5.94 2.02
N THR A 109 4.14 -6.16 2.12
CA THR A 109 3.50 -7.45 1.89
C THR A 109 3.02 -7.57 0.44
N PRO A 110 3.63 -8.40 -0.44
CA PRO A 110 3.28 -8.43 -1.87
C PRO A 110 1.84 -8.87 -2.19
N ARG A 111 1.19 -9.58 -1.25
CA ARG A 111 -0.22 -9.98 -1.37
C ARG A 111 -1.21 -8.89 -0.96
N CYS A 112 -0.74 -7.83 -0.30
CA CYS A 112 -1.52 -6.63 -0.03
C CYS A 112 -1.43 -5.71 -1.25
N THR A 113 -2.51 -5.57 -2.02
CA THR A 113 -2.44 -4.78 -3.27
C THR A 113 -2.82 -3.32 -3.08
N ASP A 114 -3.56 -2.99 -2.02
CA ASP A 114 -4.04 -1.64 -1.75
C ASP A 114 -4.30 -1.48 -0.25
N PHE A 115 -4.11 -0.25 0.25
CA PHE A 115 -4.48 0.15 1.60
C PHE A 115 -5.23 1.49 1.61
N LEU A 116 -6.23 1.59 2.48
CA LEU A 116 -7.08 2.77 2.65
C LEU A 116 -7.21 3.13 4.12
N MET A 117 -7.15 4.42 4.43
CA MET A 117 -7.45 5.00 5.74
C MET A 117 -8.95 5.29 5.87
N TRP A 118 -9.56 4.99 7.02
CA TRP A 118 -11.01 5.11 7.23
C TRP A 118 -11.46 6.44 7.82
N GLY A 119 -11.30 7.49 7.04
CA GLY A 119 -11.64 8.85 7.46
C GLY A 119 -10.47 9.51 8.15
N PHE A 120 -10.23 10.77 7.81
CA PHE A 120 -9.05 11.50 8.27
C PHE A 120 -9.39 12.59 9.28
N TRP A 121 -10.63 13.06 9.35
CA TRP A 121 -10.99 14.25 10.12
C TRP A 121 -11.89 13.91 11.32
N GLU A 122 -11.47 14.34 12.51
CA GLU A 122 -12.09 14.04 13.80
C GLU A 122 -13.61 14.29 13.82
N ARG A 123 -14.09 15.39 13.22
CA ARG A 123 -15.53 15.74 13.24
C ARG A 123 -16.41 14.87 12.34
N ALA A 124 -15.81 14.10 11.44
CA ALA A 124 -16.52 13.21 10.51
C ALA A 124 -16.12 11.74 10.69
N HIS A 125 -15.25 11.44 11.66
CA HIS A 125 -14.79 10.09 11.93
C HIS A 125 -15.76 9.38 12.89
N TRP A 126 -16.06 8.11 12.60
CA TRP A 126 -16.92 7.28 13.46
C TRP A 126 -16.31 6.98 14.84
N LEU A 127 -14.98 6.96 14.91
CA LEU A 127 -14.15 6.85 16.11
C LEU A 127 -13.20 8.06 16.21
N PRO A 128 -13.59 9.19 16.82
CA PRO A 128 -12.86 10.45 16.71
C PRO A 128 -11.36 10.40 17.09
N LEU A 129 -10.98 9.57 18.07
CA LEU A 129 -9.56 9.43 18.44
C LEU A 129 -8.75 8.69 17.35
N GLY A 130 -9.39 7.93 16.47
CA GLY A 130 -8.76 7.26 15.32
C GLY A 130 -8.39 8.19 14.16
N ALA A 131 -8.91 9.41 14.14
CA ALA A 131 -8.65 10.36 13.04
C ALA A 131 -7.18 10.79 12.96
N MET A 132 -6.81 11.34 11.79
CA MET A 132 -5.50 11.92 11.49
C MET A 132 -5.42 13.42 11.82
N TYR A 133 -6.52 14.14 11.59
CA TYR A 133 -6.61 15.58 11.79
C TYR A 133 -7.65 15.88 12.86
N ARG A 134 -7.28 16.79 13.77
CA ARG A 134 -8.16 17.24 14.84
C ARG A 134 -9.31 18.07 14.31
N ALA A 135 -10.28 18.32 15.19
CA ALA A 135 -11.46 19.14 14.90
C ALA A 135 -11.13 20.55 14.38
N ASP A 136 -9.97 21.09 14.75
CA ASP A 136 -9.44 22.40 14.32
C ASP A 136 -8.50 22.33 13.11
N TRP A 137 -8.41 21.17 12.44
CA TRP A 137 -7.52 20.88 11.31
C TRP A 137 -6.04 20.76 11.65
N SER A 138 -5.64 20.85 12.91
CA SER A 138 -4.26 20.53 13.29
C SER A 138 -3.98 19.04 13.06
N SER A 139 -2.81 18.73 12.49
CA SER A 139 -2.37 17.35 12.30
C SER A 139 -2.08 16.68 13.63
N LYS A 140 -2.46 15.41 13.76
CA LYS A 140 -1.96 14.52 14.80
C LYS A 140 -0.65 13.84 14.36
N PRO A 141 0.16 13.31 15.29
CA PRO A 141 1.41 12.64 14.96
C PRO A 141 1.28 11.49 13.93
N ASN A 142 0.22 10.68 13.99
CA ASN A 142 -0.04 9.62 13.03
C ASN A 142 -0.29 10.14 11.59
N ALA A 143 -0.87 11.34 11.44
CA ALA A 143 -1.02 11.98 10.13
C ALA A 143 0.33 12.37 9.53
N LEU A 144 1.26 12.85 10.35
CA LEU A 144 2.60 13.21 9.92
C LEU A 144 3.37 11.98 9.47
N VAL A 145 3.29 10.88 10.24
CA VAL A 145 3.87 9.58 9.87
C VAL A 145 3.28 9.07 8.55
N TRP A 146 1.96 9.09 8.40
CA TRP A 146 1.30 8.66 7.18
C TRP A 146 1.79 9.46 5.97
N ASN A 147 1.86 10.79 6.10
CA ASN A 147 2.33 11.65 5.02
C ASN A 147 3.82 11.45 4.71
N GLU A 148 4.67 11.27 5.72
CA GLU A 148 6.09 10.97 5.54
C GLU A 148 6.28 9.68 4.75
N LEU A 149 5.59 8.61 5.13
CA LEU A 149 5.67 7.34 4.41
C LEU A 149 5.18 7.47 2.96
N LEU A 150 3.97 8.00 2.76
CA LEU A 150 3.31 7.97 1.46
C LEU A 150 3.79 9.05 0.49
N PHE A 151 4.31 10.18 0.96
CA PHE A 151 4.67 11.33 0.11
C PHE A 151 6.16 11.67 0.11
N HIS A 152 6.96 11.02 0.95
CA HIS A 152 8.39 11.28 1.05
C HIS A 152 9.22 9.99 0.99
N GLU A 153 9.06 9.06 1.93
CA GLU A 153 9.85 7.83 2.04
C GLU A 153 9.58 6.88 0.86
N TRP A 154 8.31 6.66 0.49
CA TRP A 154 7.93 5.72 -0.58
C TRP A 154 7.85 6.38 -1.95
N TRP A 155 8.75 7.30 -2.22
CA TRP A 155 8.93 7.97 -3.50
C TRP A 155 10.30 7.67 -4.08
N THR A 156 10.38 7.57 -5.41
CA THR A 156 11.69 7.49 -6.07
C THR A 156 12.20 8.90 -6.27
N ASN A 157 13.22 9.30 -5.52
CA ASN A 157 13.85 10.62 -5.64
C ASN A 157 15.36 10.48 -5.76
N GLU A 158 15.81 9.95 -6.90
CA GLU A 158 17.20 9.63 -7.16
C GLU A 158 17.78 10.53 -8.25
N SER A 159 19.05 10.91 -8.09
CA SER A 159 19.77 11.70 -9.09
C SER A 159 21.24 11.32 -9.14
N GLY A 160 21.86 11.43 -10.31
CA GLY A 160 23.26 11.08 -10.47
C GLY A 160 23.74 11.24 -11.91
N ALA A 161 24.99 10.84 -12.12
CA ALA A 161 25.60 10.80 -13.44
C ALA A 161 25.55 9.40 -14.02
N THR A 162 25.44 9.30 -15.35
CA THR A 162 25.56 8.03 -16.05
C THR A 162 27.00 7.52 -16.05
N ASN A 163 27.19 6.21 -16.12
CA ASN A 163 28.50 5.59 -16.37
C ASN A 163 28.99 5.85 -17.83
N ARG A 164 30.14 5.27 -18.20
CA ARG A 164 30.74 5.46 -19.54
C ARG A 164 29.87 4.88 -20.67
N GLU A 165 29.03 3.92 -20.33
CA GLU A 165 28.05 3.26 -21.20
C GLU A 165 26.73 4.05 -21.29
N GLY A 166 26.59 5.13 -20.52
CA GLY A 166 25.40 5.99 -20.51
C GLY A 166 24.28 5.53 -19.56
N GLN A 167 24.57 4.61 -18.64
CA GLN A 167 23.59 3.99 -17.73
C GLN A 167 23.60 4.64 -16.35
N PHE A 168 22.42 4.80 -15.75
CA PHE A 168 22.23 5.19 -14.35
C PHE A 168 21.20 4.23 -13.73
N ILE A 169 21.65 3.40 -12.79
CA ILE A 169 20.86 2.30 -12.21
C ILE A 169 20.50 2.67 -10.78
N VAL A 170 19.22 2.58 -10.44
CA VAL A 170 18.72 2.90 -9.10
C VAL A 170 17.61 1.94 -8.70
N ARG A 171 17.41 1.76 -7.40
CA ARG A 171 16.22 1.09 -6.90
C ARG A 171 15.06 2.08 -6.89
N ALA A 172 14.04 1.83 -7.72
CA ALA A 172 12.85 2.66 -7.80
C ALA A 172 11.63 1.95 -7.21
N PHE A 173 10.68 2.73 -6.67
CA PHE A 173 9.35 2.26 -6.36
C PHE A 173 8.53 2.06 -7.65
N LYS A 174 7.63 1.07 -7.63
CA LYS A 174 6.70 0.81 -8.72
C LYS A 174 5.77 2.01 -8.94
N GLY A 175 5.39 2.25 -10.19
CA GLY A 175 4.50 3.34 -10.58
C GLY A 175 5.01 4.16 -11.76
N LYS A 176 4.30 5.25 -12.04
CA LYS A 176 4.70 6.24 -13.05
C LYS A 176 5.79 7.12 -12.47
N GLN A 177 6.98 7.05 -13.04
CA GLN A 177 8.13 7.85 -12.65
C GLN A 177 8.41 8.90 -13.71
N ARG A 178 8.63 10.15 -13.26
CA ARG A 178 9.17 11.20 -14.12
C ARG A 178 10.69 11.07 -14.12
N VAL A 179 11.28 10.95 -15.30
CA VAL A 179 12.73 10.83 -15.48
C VAL A 179 13.22 11.99 -16.33
N THR A 180 14.20 12.73 -15.82
CA THR A 180 14.83 13.85 -16.51
C THR A 180 16.30 13.53 -16.76
N VAL A 181 16.73 13.68 -18.02
CA VAL A 181 18.13 13.47 -18.42
C VAL A 181 18.66 14.76 -19.03
N CYS A 182 19.81 15.22 -18.56
CA CYS A 182 20.46 16.43 -19.05
C CYS A 182 21.86 16.13 -19.60
N TYR A 183 22.19 16.69 -20.77
CA TYR A 183 23.50 16.60 -21.41
C TYR A 183 23.83 17.89 -22.16
N ALA A 184 25.04 18.43 -21.98
CA ALA A 184 25.54 19.61 -22.69
C ALA A 184 24.57 20.81 -22.75
N HIS A 185 23.88 21.09 -21.62
CA HIS A 185 22.87 22.15 -21.45
C HIS A 185 21.49 21.88 -22.05
N GLU A 186 21.26 20.71 -22.64
CA GLU A 186 19.91 20.25 -23.01
C GLU A 186 19.39 19.26 -21.98
N CYS A 187 18.11 19.37 -21.64
CA CYS A 187 17.40 18.38 -20.85
C CYS A 187 16.23 17.79 -21.65
N ARG A 188 15.89 16.53 -21.36
CA ARG A 188 14.68 15.86 -21.84
C ARG A 188 14.00 15.16 -20.67
N GLU A 189 12.68 15.18 -20.67
CA GLU A 189 11.84 14.50 -19.69
C GLU A 189 11.06 13.39 -20.37
N ALA A 190 10.84 12.29 -19.64
CA ALA A 190 9.89 11.26 -20.03
C ALA A 190 9.19 10.67 -18.80
N ILE A 191 8.01 10.11 -19.02
CA ILE A 191 7.31 9.31 -18.02
C ILE A 191 7.60 7.85 -18.30
N ALA A 192 8.13 7.16 -17.30
CA ALA A 192 8.39 5.73 -17.34
C ALA A 192 7.44 4.99 -16.41
N GLN A 193 7.01 3.80 -16.82
CA GLN A 193 6.20 2.92 -15.98
C GLN A 193 7.10 1.83 -15.38
N VAL A 194 7.33 1.89 -14.08
CA VAL A 194 8.05 0.88 -13.31
C VAL A 194 7.02 -0.12 -12.79
N ASN A 195 7.00 -1.33 -13.33
CA ASN A 195 6.06 -2.38 -12.90
C ASN A 195 6.77 -3.54 -12.18
N ASP A 196 7.98 -3.89 -12.63
CA ASP A 196 8.94 -4.85 -12.08
C ASP A 196 10.35 -4.42 -12.54
N ASP A 197 11.33 -5.35 -12.65
CA ASP A 197 12.71 -5.15 -13.15
C ASP A 197 12.76 -4.63 -14.60
N ASN A 198 12.25 -3.43 -14.82
CA ASN A 198 12.08 -2.78 -16.11
C ASN A 198 13.13 -1.70 -16.30
N ALA A 199 13.91 -1.84 -17.36
CA ALA A 199 14.87 -0.82 -17.72
C ALA A 199 14.27 0.28 -18.60
N VAL A 200 14.49 1.54 -18.21
CA VAL A 200 14.02 2.73 -18.93
C VAL A 200 15.14 3.35 -19.74
N THR A 201 14.99 3.39 -21.07
CA THR A 201 15.96 4.04 -21.96
C THR A 201 15.50 5.39 -22.46
N LEU A 202 16.25 6.42 -22.07
CA LEU A 202 16.14 7.77 -22.60
C LEU A 202 17.40 8.14 -23.36
N THR A 203 17.21 8.70 -24.54
CA THR A 203 18.31 9.16 -25.40
C THR A 203 18.27 10.67 -25.52
N VAL A 204 19.33 11.30 -25.03
CA VAL A 204 19.65 12.71 -25.29
C VAL A 204 20.87 12.70 -26.21
N SER A 205 20.77 13.37 -27.35
CA SER A 205 21.84 13.42 -28.36
C SER A 205 22.10 14.85 -28.79
N ASP A 206 23.38 15.21 -28.96
CA ASP A 206 23.83 16.44 -29.63
C ASP A 206 23.89 16.29 -31.17
N GLY A 207 23.33 15.21 -31.72
CA GLY A 207 23.49 14.81 -33.12
C GLY A 207 24.72 13.94 -33.42
N LYS A 208 25.54 13.55 -32.43
CA LYS A 208 26.71 12.66 -32.61
C LYS A 208 26.80 11.45 -31.68
N ARG A 209 26.13 11.42 -30.52
CA ARG A 209 26.09 10.23 -29.63
C ARG A 209 24.74 10.04 -28.94
N ALA A 210 24.30 8.79 -28.83
CA ALA A 210 23.12 8.38 -28.08
C ALA A 210 23.53 7.89 -26.69
N ILE A 211 23.02 8.54 -25.64
CA ILE A 211 23.10 8.02 -24.27
C ILE A 211 21.94 7.03 -24.07
N ARG A 212 22.19 5.89 -23.41
CA ARG A 212 21.17 4.90 -23.08
C ARG A 212 21.11 4.71 -21.57
N SER A 213 20.16 5.35 -20.92
CA SER A 213 19.85 4.98 -19.53
C SER A 213 19.20 3.59 -19.49
N LEU A 214 19.45 2.84 -18.43
CA LEU A 214 18.71 1.64 -18.06
C LEU A 214 18.52 1.82 -16.55
N LEU A 215 17.29 2.17 -16.14
CA LEU A 215 16.92 2.18 -14.72
C LEU A 215 16.86 0.75 -14.18
#